data_AF-A0A316G0U7-F1
#
_entry.id   AF-A0A316G0U7-F1
#
_cell.length_a   1.000
_cell.length_b   1.000
_cell.length_c   1.000
_cell.angle_alpha   90.00
_cell.angle_beta   90.00
_cell.angle_gamma   90.00
#
_symmetry.space_group_name_H-M   'P 1'
#
loop_
_entity.id
_entity.type
_entity.pdbx_description
1 polymer ?
#
loop_
_entity_poly.entity_id
_entity_poly.type
_entity_poly.pdbx_seq_one_letter_code
_entity_poly.pdbx_strand_id
1 'polypeptide(L)'
;MIKERNDVNESAISAVEQWVKQVVIEENFCPFAKPVEQNGSICYVTTQSNTLETALMHLIVECERLSESQQYETTLLIFDKGFKIFDDFLDLMSLADDLIVEQGYEGVFQLAHFHPHYCFDGCDEQDAENYTNRSPFPILHLLRESSVEQGLKSISLPENIPNRNIRHARKKGRTFWQSKLKGCFKTELKKD
;
A
#
# COMPACT_ATOMS: atom_id res chain seq x y z
N MET A 1 -8.05 15.33 -25.88
CA MET A 1 -8.25 14.10 -25.09
C MET A 1 -7.02 13.22 -25.27
N ILE A 2 -6.03 13.41 -24.39
CA ILE A 2 -4.85 12.54 -24.35
C ILE A 2 -5.31 11.29 -23.60
N LYS A 3 -5.51 10.18 -24.30
CA LYS A 3 -5.54 8.86 -23.65
C LYS A 3 -4.09 8.56 -23.31
N GLU A 4 -3.62 8.99 -22.15
CA GLU A 4 -2.41 8.40 -21.59
C GLU A 4 -2.74 6.92 -21.37
N ARG A 5 -2.16 6.06 -22.20
CA ARG A 5 -2.12 4.64 -21.90
C ARG A 5 -1.26 4.54 -20.66
N ASN A 6 -1.88 4.30 -19.51
CA ASN A 6 -1.19 3.73 -18.36
C ASN A 6 -0.62 2.39 -18.84
N ASP A 7 0.64 2.39 -19.27
CA ASP A 7 1.36 1.15 -19.58
C ASP A 7 1.40 0.35 -18.27
N VAL A 8 0.55 -0.66 -18.19
CA VAL A 8 0.44 -1.55 -17.04
C VAL A 8 1.77 -2.23 -16.83
N ASN A 9 2.42 -1.96 -15.70
CA ASN A 9 3.68 -2.61 -15.35
C ASN A 9 3.39 -3.91 -14.59
N GLU A 10 3.22 -5.00 -15.33
CA GLU A 10 2.90 -6.33 -14.77
C GLU A 10 3.95 -6.81 -13.77
N SER A 11 5.23 -6.45 -13.96
CA SER A 11 6.29 -6.81 -13.02
C SER A 11 6.15 -6.09 -11.68
N ALA A 12 5.74 -4.81 -11.69
CA ALA A 12 5.50 -4.05 -10.47
C ALA A 12 4.27 -4.60 -9.73
N ILE A 13 3.18 -4.86 -10.46
CA ILE A 13 1.98 -5.49 -9.90
C ILE A 13 2.32 -6.83 -9.27
N SER A 14 3.00 -7.71 -10.00
CA SER A 14 3.40 -9.03 -9.52
C SER A 14 4.22 -8.94 -8.22
N ALA A 15 5.18 -8.02 -8.14
CA ALA A 15 5.97 -7.82 -6.94
C ALA A 15 5.14 -7.32 -5.75
N VAL A 16 4.19 -6.41 -5.97
CA VAL A 16 3.30 -5.90 -4.92
C VAL A 16 2.31 -6.98 -4.48
N GLU A 17 1.76 -7.78 -5.39
CA GLU A 17 0.92 -8.93 -5.05
C GLU A 17 1.67 -9.94 -4.16
N GLN A 18 2.92 -10.26 -4.51
CA GLN A 18 3.76 -11.12 -3.68
C GLN A 18 4.05 -10.50 -2.32
N TRP A 19 4.25 -9.18 -2.25
CA TRP A 19 4.40 -8.48 -0.98
C TRP A 19 3.13 -8.55 -0.12
N VAL A 20 1.94 -8.34 -0.71
CA VAL A 20 0.67 -8.50 0.00
C VAL A 20 0.55 -9.92 0.58
N LYS A 21 0.84 -10.95 -0.22
CA LYS A 21 0.75 -12.35 0.21
C LYS A 21 1.78 -12.70 1.29
N GLN A 22 3.05 -12.45 1.02
CA GLN A 22 4.17 -12.94 1.83
C GLN A 22 4.48 -12.03 3.02
N VAL A 23 4.32 -10.72 2.90
CA VAL A 23 4.67 -9.78 3.97
C VAL A 23 3.43 -9.39 4.74
N VAL A 24 2.37 -8.95 4.06
CA VAL A 24 1.19 -8.41 4.76
C VAL A 24 0.33 -9.53 5.36
N ILE A 25 0.00 -10.56 4.58
CA ILE A 25 -0.92 -11.64 5.00
C ILE A 25 -0.20 -12.72 5.82
N GLU A 26 0.88 -13.31 5.30
CA GLU A 26 1.56 -14.43 5.96
C GLU A 26 2.15 -14.03 7.32
N GLU A 27 2.70 -12.82 7.45
CA GLU A 27 3.20 -12.29 8.73
C GLU A 27 2.13 -11.51 9.51
N ASN A 28 0.90 -11.56 9.01
CA ASN A 28 -0.31 -11.05 9.65
C ASN A 28 -0.34 -9.53 9.89
N PHE A 29 0.54 -8.72 9.29
CA PHE A 29 0.63 -7.27 9.53
C PHE A 29 -0.69 -6.53 9.37
N CYS A 30 -1.56 -6.98 8.46
CA CYS A 30 -2.92 -6.49 8.36
C CYS A 30 -3.90 -7.66 8.54
N PRO A 31 -4.71 -7.70 9.63
CA PRO A 31 -5.67 -8.77 9.85
C PRO A 31 -6.82 -8.77 8.83
N PHE A 32 -7.03 -7.66 8.11
CA PHE A 32 -8.10 -7.49 7.13
C PHE A 32 -7.71 -7.91 5.71
N ALA A 33 -6.40 -8.00 5.42
CA ALA A 33 -5.92 -8.18 4.05
C ALA A 33 -6.31 -9.55 3.47
N LYS A 34 -6.38 -10.60 4.30
CA LYS A 34 -6.59 -11.97 3.81
C LYS A 34 -7.95 -12.18 3.14
N PRO A 35 -9.10 -11.82 3.75
CA PRO A 35 -10.39 -11.93 3.08
C PRO A 35 -10.47 -11.12 1.78
N VAL A 36 -9.92 -9.90 1.80
CA VAL A 36 -9.94 -8.98 0.66
C VAL A 36 -9.15 -9.56 -0.52
N GLU A 37 -7.98 -10.14 -0.25
CA GLU A 37 -7.15 -10.83 -1.25
C GLU A 37 -7.84 -12.08 -1.80
N GLN A 38 -8.38 -12.94 -0.92
CA GLN A 38 -9.04 -14.18 -1.32
C GLN A 38 -10.29 -13.95 -2.18
N ASN A 39 -10.99 -12.83 -1.95
CA ASN A 39 -12.15 -12.43 -2.73
C ASN A 39 -11.76 -11.75 -4.07
N GLY A 40 -10.47 -11.52 -4.34
CA GLY A 40 -10.03 -10.80 -5.54
C GLY A 40 -10.47 -9.33 -5.55
N SER A 41 -10.66 -8.74 -4.37
CA SER A 41 -11.23 -7.40 -4.18
C SER A 41 -10.18 -6.30 -3.93
N ILE A 42 -8.90 -6.63 -4.16
CA ILE A 42 -7.80 -5.65 -4.24
C ILE A 42 -7.63 -5.27 -5.70
N CYS A 43 -7.66 -3.97 -5.99
CA CYS A 43 -7.26 -3.48 -7.30
C CYS A 43 -5.81 -2.98 -7.29
N TYR A 44 -4.97 -3.52 -8.16
CA TYR A 44 -3.59 -3.07 -8.36
C TYR A 44 -3.51 -2.19 -9.59
N VAL A 45 -3.04 -0.96 -9.43
CA VAL A 45 -2.88 0.00 -10.53
C VAL A 45 -1.47 0.55 -10.51
N THR A 46 -0.83 0.62 -11.67
CA THR A 46 0.50 1.23 -11.81
C THR A 46 0.40 2.60 -12.45
N THR A 47 1.21 3.53 -11.96
CA THR A 47 1.38 4.85 -12.54
C THR A 47 2.85 5.18 -12.75
N GLN A 48 3.13 5.89 -13.86
CA GLN A 48 4.43 6.47 -14.17
C GLN A 48 4.55 7.93 -13.71
N SER A 49 3.52 8.47 -13.03
CA SER A 49 3.52 9.84 -12.49
C SER A 49 4.77 10.10 -11.68
N ASN A 50 5.49 11.18 -12.01
CA ASN A 50 6.71 11.61 -11.35
C ASN A 50 6.66 13.07 -10.89
N THR A 51 5.48 13.69 -10.96
CA THR A 51 5.20 15.02 -10.42
C THR A 51 4.02 14.93 -9.45
N LEU A 52 3.96 15.84 -8.48
CA LEU A 52 2.85 15.92 -7.53
C LEU A 52 1.50 16.05 -8.25
N GLU A 53 1.41 16.96 -9.22
CA GLU A 53 0.19 17.20 -10.00
C GLU A 53 -0.34 15.92 -10.68
N THR A 54 0.53 15.20 -11.42
CA THR A 54 0.13 13.97 -12.13
C THR A 54 -0.18 12.82 -11.18
N ALA A 55 0.46 12.76 -10.02
CA ALA A 55 0.16 11.76 -8.99
C ALA A 55 -1.21 12.01 -8.34
N LEU A 56 -1.50 13.27 -7.99
CA LEU A 56 -2.76 13.67 -7.38
C LEU A 56 -3.94 13.51 -8.35
N MET A 57 -3.77 13.83 -9.64
CA MET A 57 -4.78 13.54 -10.66
C MET A 57 -5.09 12.03 -10.74
N HIS A 58 -4.06 11.18 -10.71
CA HIS A 58 -4.26 9.73 -10.72
C HIS A 58 -4.94 9.24 -9.44
N LEU A 59 -4.60 9.80 -8.28
CA LEU A 59 -5.28 9.49 -7.03
C LEU A 59 -6.79 9.73 -7.14
N ILE A 60 -7.22 10.86 -7.70
CA ILE A 60 -8.64 11.18 -7.86
C ILE A 60 -9.35 10.26 -8.84
N VAL A 61 -8.73 9.94 -9.97
CA VAL A 61 -9.27 8.92 -10.89
C VAL A 61 -9.49 7.59 -10.17
N GLU A 62 -8.57 7.21 -9.28
CA GLU A 62 -8.70 5.98 -8.50
C GLU A 62 -9.76 6.07 -7.40
N CYS A 63 -9.97 7.24 -6.78
CA CYS A 63 -11.08 7.49 -5.86
C CYS A 63 -12.45 7.38 -6.57
N GLU A 64 -12.59 7.99 -7.74
CA GLU A 64 -13.81 7.90 -8.57
C GLU A 64 -14.09 6.45 -8.96
N ARG A 65 -13.08 5.76 -9.48
CA ARG A 65 -13.17 4.35 -9.90
C ARG A 65 -13.54 3.43 -8.73
N LEU A 66 -12.93 3.64 -7.57
CA LEU A 66 -13.28 2.87 -6.38
C LEU A 66 -14.71 3.23 -5.94
N SER A 67 -15.12 4.49 -5.95
CA SER A 67 -16.49 4.90 -5.58
C SER A 67 -17.57 4.21 -6.42
N GLU A 68 -17.33 4.06 -7.72
CA GLU A 68 -18.28 3.45 -8.66
C GLU A 68 -18.27 1.90 -8.62
N SER A 69 -17.16 1.29 -8.20
CA SER A 69 -16.99 -0.16 -8.27
C SER A 69 -17.40 -0.89 -7.00
N GLN A 70 -18.42 -1.74 -7.07
CA GLN A 70 -18.76 -2.67 -5.96
C GLN A 70 -17.86 -3.91 -5.90
N GLN A 71 -16.97 -4.10 -6.89
CA GLN A 71 -16.09 -5.27 -6.94
C GLN A 71 -14.87 -5.13 -6.03
N TYR A 72 -14.40 -3.89 -5.82
CA TYR A 72 -13.16 -3.61 -5.10
C TYR A 72 -13.44 -2.96 -3.75
N GLU A 73 -12.70 -3.43 -2.74
CA GLU A 73 -12.68 -2.85 -1.40
C GLU A 73 -11.53 -1.86 -1.22
N THR A 74 -10.50 -2.00 -2.05
CA THR A 74 -9.29 -1.20 -1.97
C THR A 74 -8.57 -1.09 -3.31
N THR A 75 -7.84 0.01 -3.49
CA THR A 75 -6.89 0.23 -4.59
C THR A 75 -5.48 0.45 -4.03
N LEU A 76 -4.51 -0.28 -4.59
CA LEU A 76 -3.08 -0.01 -4.44
C LEU A 76 -2.58 0.70 -5.69
N LEU A 77 -2.36 2.01 -5.58
CA LEU A 77 -1.75 2.84 -6.62
C LEU A 77 -0.22 2.80 -6.46
N ILE A 78 0.44 2.15 -7.42
CA ILE A 78 1.85 1.79 -7.39
C ILE A 78 2.63 2.74 -8.29
N PHE A 79 3.58 3.49 -7.72
CA PHE A 79 4.48 4.36 -8.47
C PHE A 79 5.71 3.57 -8.91
N ASP A 80 5.72 3.08 -10.15
CA ASP A 80 6.79 2.18 -10.62
C ASP A 80 8.09 2.94 -10.98
N LYS A 81 7.96 4.22 -11.35
CA LYS A 81 9.06 5.10 -11.74
C LYS A 81 9.20 6.35 -10.86
N GLY A 82 8.10 6.90 -10.36
CA GLY A 82 8.07 8.11 -9.55
C GLY A 82 8.32 7.88 -8.05
N PHE A 83 8.54 8.98 -7.32
CA PHE A 83 8.55 9.04 -5.85
C PHE A 83 9.45 8.01 -5.14
N LYS A 84 10.62 7.70 -5.72
CA LYS A 84 11.59 6.78 -5.11
C LYS A 84 12.33 7.38 -3.92
N ILE A 85 12.37 8.71 -3.84
CA ILE A 85 12.92 9.47 -2.73
C ILE A 85 11.80 9.61 -1.70
N PHE A 86 12.08 9.23 -0.45
CA PHE A 86 11.03 9.17 0.56
C PHE A 86 10.48 10.55 0.93
N ASP A 87 11.33 11.58 0.99
CA ASP A 87 10.89 12.95 1.30
C ASP A 87 9.94 13.50 0.22
N ASP A 88 10.27 13.33 -1.06
CA ASP A 88 9.37 13.70 -2.17
C ASP A 88 8.02 12.96 -2.09
N PHE A 89 8.04 11.71 -1.60
CA PHE A 89 6.82 10.93 -1.38
C PHE A 89 6.02 11.45 -0.18
N LEU A 90 6.67 11.92 0.90
CA LEU A 90 5.99 12.55 2.03
C LEU A 90 5.31 13.86 1.64
N ASP A 91 5.93 14.66 0.77
CA ASP A 91 5.28 15.85 0.19
C ASP A 91 4.02 15.48 -0.60
N LEU A 92 4.06 14.38 -1.36
CA LEU A 92 2.87 13.85 -2.02
C LEU A 92 1.79 13.44 -1.01
N MET A 93 2.16 12.79 0.09
CA MET A 93 1.19 12.35 1.10
C MET A 93 0.44 13.52 1.70
N SER A 94 1.15 14.58 2.07
CA SER A 94 0.53 15.78 2.66
C SER A 94 -0.52 16.37 1.72
N LEU A 95 -0.21 16.51 0.43
CA LEU A 95 -1.14 17.04 -0.55
C LEU A 95 -2.29 16.07 -0.87
N ALA A 96 -2.01 14.77 -0.83
CA ALA A 96 -3.02 13.75 -1.08
C ALA A 96 -4.08 13.73 0.03
N ASP A 97 -3.68 13.85 1.30
CA ASP A 97 -4.60 13.92 2.43
C ASP A 97 -5.51 15.15 2.33
N ASP A 98 -4.94 16.33 2.04
CA ASP A 98 -5.72 17.56 1.82
C ASP A 98 -6.71 17.38 0.67
N LEU A 99 -6.27 16.79 -0.44
CA LEU A 99 -7.09 16.60 -1.63
C LEU A 99 -8.25 15.62 -1.39
N ILE A 100 -8.06 14.57 -0.59
CA ILE A 100 -9.14 13.65 -0.20
C ILE A 100 -10.26 14.41 0.53
N VAL A 101 -9.91 15.32 1.42
CA VAL A 101 -10.87 16.18 2.12
C VAL A 101 -11.55 17.14 1.15
N GLU A 102 -10.78 17.85 0.32
CA GLU A 102 -11.31 18.83 -0.64
C GLU A 102 -12.28 18.23 -1.66
N GLN A 103 -12.06 16.99 -2.08
CA GLN A 103 -12.96 16.28 -3.01
C GLN A 103 -14.16 15.62 -2.30
N GLY A 104 -14.30 15.78 -0.98
CA GLY A 104 -15.42 15.24 -0.21
C GLY A 104 -15.35 13.73 0.03
N TYR A 105 -14.15 13.15 -0.01
CA TYR A 105 -13.92 11.73 0.28
C TYR A 105 -13.54 11.47 1.75
N GLU A 106 -13.47 12.51 2.59
CA GLU A 106 -13.36 12.36 4.05
C GLU A 106 -14.52 11.51 4.61
N GLY A 107 -14.21 10.52 5.44
CA GLY A 107 -15.21 9.58 5.96
C GLY A 107 -15.65 8.48 4.97
N VAL A 108 -15.19 8.56 3.70
CA VAL A 108 -15.52 7.59 2.64
C VAL A 108 -14.31 6.71 2.35
N PHE A 109 -13.16 7.34 2.12
CA PHE A 109 -11.91 6.66 1.88
C PHE A 109 -10.87 7.02 2.93
N GLN A 110 -10.18 5.98 3.40
CA GLN A 110 -8.96 6.13 4.17
C GLN A 110 -7.76 6.00 3.21
N LEU A 111 -6.82 6.94 3.32
CA LEU A 111 -5.54 6.86 2.64
C LEU A 111 -4.48 6.26 3.58
N ALA A 112 -3.81 5.21 3.13
CA ALA A 112 -2.62 4.66 3.76
C ALA A 112 -1.46 4.65 2.75
N HIS A 113 -0.24 4.50 3.25
CA HIS A 113 0.94 4.62 2.42
C HIS A 113 2.06 3.65 2.79
N PHE A 114 2.82 3.26 1.77
CA PHE A 114 3.98 2.38 1.91
C PHE A 114 5.11 2.85 1.00
N HIS A 115 6.35 2.68 1.46
CA HIS A 115 7.51 3.13 0.69
C HIS A 115 8.72 2.19 0.86
N PRO A 116 9.56 1.93 -0.16
CA PRO A 116 10.73 1.05 -0.02
C PRO A 116 11.72 1.52 1.04
N HIS A 117 11.81 2.85 1.20
CA HIS A 117 12.68 3.53 2.16
C HIS A 117 11.90 4.07 3.36
N TYR A 118 10.70 3.56 3.64
CA TYR A 118 9.91 4.01 4.78
C TYR A 118 10.76 3.98 6.06
N CYS A 119 10.75 5.10 6.80
CA CYS A 119 11.36 5.25 8.11
C CYS A 119 10.39 6.02 8.98
N PHE A 120 10.00 5.47 10.13
CA PHE A 120 9.19 6.20 11.10
C PHE A 120 10.00 7.34 11.71
N ASP A 121 9.31 8.44 12.04
CA ASP A 121 9.94 9.58 12.72
C ASP A 121 10.55 9.14 14.06
N GLY A 122 11.78 9.60 14.32
CA GLY A 122 12.55 9.23 15.51
C GLY A 122 13.09 7.79 15.54
N CYS A 123 12.86 6.97 14.51
CA CYS A 123 13.34 5.58 14.44
C CYS A 123 14.67 5.46 13.69
N ASP A 124 15.49 4.48 14.06
CA ASP A 124 16.70 4.14 13.30
C ASP A 124 16.31 3.55 11.93
N GLU A 125 16.94 3.99 10.84
CA GLU A 125 16.67 3.47 9.48
C GLU A 125 16.82 1.95 9.37
N GLN A 126 17.64 1.35 10.22
CA GLN A 126 17.89 -0.09 10.27
C GLN A 126 16.99 -0.84 11.25
N ASP A 127 16.15 -0.14 12.02
CA ASP A 127 15.15 -0.80 12.85
C ASP A 127 14.21 -1.62 11.95
N ALA A 128 13.93 -2.83 12.41
CA ALA A 128 13.05 -3.75 11.72
C ALA A 128 11.59 -3.26 11.75
N GLU A 129 11.21 -2.38 12.68
CA GLU A 129 9.85 -1.82 12.72
C GLU A 129 9.45 -1.09 11.44
N ASN A 130 10.41 -0.46 10.76
CA ASN A 130 10.16 0.20 9.48
C ASN A 130 9.56 -0.75 8.44
N TYR A 131 9.83 -2.07 8.53
CA TYR A 131 9.30 -3.06 7.60
C TYR A 131 7.80 -3.32 7.76
N THR A 132 7.13 -2.78 8.79
CA THR A 132 5.66 -2.79 8.83
C THR A 132 5.06 -1.91 7.74
N ASN A 133 5.82 -0.91 7.27
CA ASN A 133 5.39 0.05 6.24
C ASN A 133 6.32 0.09 5.01
N ARG A 134 7.36 -0.75 4.97
CA ARG A 134 8.17 -0.93 3.74
C ARG A 134 7.50 -1.85 2.74
N SER A 135 7.59 -1.44 1.48
CA SER A 135 7.01 -2.10 0.32
C SER A 135 8.02 -2.20 -0.84
N PRO A 136 7.74 -2.99 -1.90
CA PRO A 136 8.58 -3.07 -3.08
C PRO A 136 8.67 -1.74 -3.87
N PHE A 137 7.59 -0.96 -3.87
CA PHE A 137 7.46 0.32 -4.57
C PHE A 137 6.79 1.36 -3.66
N PRO A 138 6.91 2.66 -3.93
CA PRO A 138 6.03 3.68 -3.35
C PRO A 138 4.59 3.36 -3.71
N ILE A 139 3.72 3.33 -2.70
CA ILE A 139 2.32 2.92 -2.87
C ILE A 139 1.42 3.85 -2.06
N LEU A 140 0.42 4.40 -2.74
CA LEU A 140 -0.78 4.93 -2.13
C LEU A 140 -1.84 3.83 -2.05
N HIS A 141 -2.43 3.66 -0.88
CA HIS A 141 -3.42 2.63 -0.60
C HIS A 141 -4.74 3.28 -0.21
N LEU A 142 -5.70 3.26 -1.13
CA LEU A 142 -7.06 3.77 -0.91
C LEU A 142 -7.94 2.64 -0.40
N LEU A 143 -8.46 2.77 0.81
CA LEU A 143 -9.39 1.80 1.41
C LEU A 143 -10.76 2.43 1.61
N ARG A 144 -11.82 1.64 1.46
CA ARG A 144 -13.15 2.03 1.96
C ARG A 144 -13.15 2.08 3.48
N GLU A 145 -13.50 3.23 4.03
CA GLU A 145 -13.55 3.40 5.49
C GLU A 145 -14.60 2.48 6.12
N SER A 146 -15.77 2.35 5.47
CA SER A 146 -16.82 1.43 5.90
C SER A 146 -16.36 -0.03 5.99
N SER A 147 -15.50 -0.48 5.08
CA SER A 147 -14.94 -1.83 5.06
C SER A 147 -13.90 -2.03 6.17
N VAL A 148 -13.09 -1.01 6.44
CA VAL A 148 -12.16 -0.99 7.58
C VAL A 148 -12.93 -1.05 8.90
N GLU A 149 -13.92 -0.19 9.09
CA GLU A 149 -14.80 -0.18 10.27
C GLU A 149 -15.48 -1.54 10.49
N GLN A 150 -15.99 -2.15 9.42
CA GLN A 150 -16.60 -3.47 9.49
C GLN A 150 -15.59 -4.53 9.93
N GLY A 151 -14.38 -4.51 9.38
CA GLY A 151 -13.30 -5.42 9.77
C GLY A 151 -12.94 -5.28 11.25
N LEU A 152 -12.89 -4.04 11.76
CA LEU A 152 -12.53 -3.73 13.14
C LEU A 152 -13.53 -4.27 14.18
N LYS A 153 -14.82 -4.36 13.85
CA LYS A 153 -15.87 -4.85 14.77
C LYS A 153 -15.60 -6.26 15.33
N SER A 154 -14.84 -7.08 14.61
CA SER A 154 -14.53 -8.46 14.99
C SER A 154 -13.23 -8.62 15.80
N ILE A 155 -12.44 -7.54 15.94
CA ILE A 155 -11.12 -7.58 16.55
C ILE A 155 -11.17 -6.99 17.95
N SER A 156 -10.68 -7.75 18.93
CA SER A 156 -10.41 -7.23 20.27
C SER A 156 -9.17 -6.33 20.25
N LEU A 157 -9.31 -5.07 20.66
CA LEU A 157 -8.23 -4.07 20.78
C LEU A 157 -7.49 -3.77 19.46
N PRO A 158 -8.19 -3.27 18.42
CA PRO A 158 -7.56 -2.95 17.14
C PRO A 158 -6.44 -1.91 17.23
N GLU A 159 -6.48 -1.01 18.21
CA GLU A 159 -5.43 -0.03 18.49
C GLU A 159 -4.07 -0.67 18.84
N ASN A 160 -4.06 -1.96 19.20
CA ASN A 160 -2.82 -2.70 19.48
C ASN A 160 -2.16 -3.30 18.23
N ILE A 161 -2.80 -3.24 17.06
CA ILE A 161 -2.24 -3.79 15.81
C ILE A 161 -0.85 -3.20 15.51
N PRO A 162 -0.62 -1.86 15.55
CA PRO A 162 0.70 -1.29 15.30
C PRO A 162 1.77 -1.83 16.27
N ASN A 163 1.49 -1.81 17.58
CA ASN A 163 2.42 -2.31 18.60
C ASN A 163 2.76 -3.80 18.43
N ARG A 164 1.76 -4.60 18.03
CA ARG A 164 1.97 -6.02 17.71
C ARG A 164 2.86 -6.19 16.47
N ASN A 165 2.63 -5.39 15.42
CA ASN A 165 3.43 -5.42 14.19
C ASN A 165 4.89 -5.07 14.47
N ILE A 166 5.13 -3.99 15.22
CA ILE A 166 6.46 -3.53 15.61
C ILE A 166 7.20 -4.62 16.38
N ARG A 167 6.56 -5.21 17.41
CA ARG A 167 7.16 -6.31 18.19
C ARG A 167 7.51 -7.52 17.32
N HIS A 168 6.60 -7.90 16.41
CA HIS A 168 6.82 -9.01 15.49
C HIS A 168 7.97 -8.72 14.53
N ALA A 169 8.01 -7.52 13.96
CA ALA A 169 9.04 -7.09 13.04
C ALA A 169 10.43 -7.10 13.70
N ARG A 170 10.55 -6.52 14.90
CA ARG A 170 11.77 -6.55 15.71
C ARG A 170 12.21 -7.96 16.08
N LYS A 171 11.26 -8.83 16.45
CA LYS A 171 11.55 -10.24 16.78
C LYS A 171 12.16 -11.01 15.60
N LYS A 172 11.67 -10.79 14.38
CA LYS A 172 12.20 -11.41 13.15
C LYS A 172 13.53 -10.79 12.72
N GLY A 173 13.70 -9.50 12.96
CA GLY A 173 14.92 -8.75 12.68
C GLY A 173 15.07 -8.35 11.21
N ARG A 174 15.93 -7.36 10.97
CA ARG A 174 16.13 -6.72 9.66
C ARG A 174 16.47 -7.70 8.53
N THR A 175 17.41 -8.62 8.75
CA THR A 175 17.88 -9.55 7.71
C THR A 175 16.75 -10.41 7.15
N PHE A 176 15.83 -10.86 8.02
CA PHE A 176 14.65 -11.61 7.62
C PHE A 176 13.80 -10.80 6.64
N TRP A 177 13.46 -9.56 7.00
CA TRP A 177 12.60 -8.72 6.17
C TRP A 177 13.25 -8.27 4.87
N GLN A 178 14.56 -7.99 4.88
CA GLN A 178 15.32 -7.74 3.65
C GLN A 178 15.24 -8.91 2.67
N SER A 179 15.38 -10.14 3.19
CA SER A 179 15.25 -11.34 2.37
C SER A 179 13.82 -11.49 1.83
N LYS A 180 12.80 -11.22 2.66
CA LYS A 180 11.40 -11.34 2.27
C LYS A 180 11.02 -10.34 1.18
N LEU A 181 11.35 -9.04 1.35
CA LEU A 181 11.12 -8.01 0.34
C LEU A 181 11.87 -8.28 -0.98
N LYS A 182 13.14 -8.73 -0.91
CA LYS A 182 13.88 -9.13 -2.11
C LYS A 182 13.23 -10.33 -2.81
N GLY A 183 12.61 -11.23 -2.05
CA GLY A 183 11.86 -12.37 -2.57
C GLY A 183 10.66 -11.97 -3.42
N CYS A 184 10.00 -10.85 -3.10
CA CYS A 184 8.82 -10.38 -3.82
C CYS A 184 9.09 -10.08 -5.31
N PHE A 185 10.32 -9.72 -5.67
CA PHE A 185 10.70 -9.45 -7.07
C PHE A 185 11.05 -10.70 -7.88
N LYS A 186 11.10 -11.87 -7.23
CA LYS A 186 11.38 -13.13 -7.93
C LYS A 186 10.05 -13.69 -8.41
N THR A 187 9.82 -13.66 -9.71
CA THR A 187 8.72 -14.39 -10.32
C THR A 187 8.87 -15.87 -9.94
N GLU A 188 7.86 -16.46 -9.30
CA GLU A 188 7.81 -17.92 -9.19
C GLU A 188 7.79 -18.48 -10.61
N LEU A 189 8.94 -18.96 -11.07
CA LEU A 189 8.97 -19.94 -12.15
C LEU A 189 8.18 -21.12 -11.61
N LYS A 190 6.92 -21.26 -12.04
CA LYS A 190 6.15 -22.48 -11.83
C LYS A 190 7.03 -23.63 -12.30
N LYS A 191 7.45 -24.48 -11.38
CA LYS A 191 8.02 -25.78 -11.74
C LYS A 191 6.86 -26.60 -12.29
N ASP A 192 6.91 -26.86 -13.58
CA ASP A 192 6.12 -27.89 -14.25
C ASP A 192 6.37 -29.27 -13.62
#